data_AF-A0A392MNE6-F1
#
_entry.id   AF-A0A392MNE6-F1
#
_cell.length_a   1.000
_cell.length_b   1.000
_cell.length_c   1.000
_cell.angle_alpha   90.00
_cell.angle_beta   90.00
_cell.angle_gamma   90.00
#
_symmetry.space_group_name_H-M   'P 1'
#
loop_
_entity.id
_entity.type
_entity.pdbx_description
1 polymer ?
#
loop_
_entity_poly.entity_id
_entity_poly.type
_entity_poly.pdbx_seq_one_letter_code
_entity_poly.pdbx_strand_id
1 'polypeptide(L)'
;MSSISSLTKATDTEFSVTFDWDHEKMGVPGAFIIRNNHHSQFYLKKVTLYDIPGHGSITFVCNSWVYPAHRYTKDRVFFSNK
;
A
#
# COMPACT_ATOMS: atom_id res chain seq x y z
N MET A 1 30.01 -21.62 6.14
CA MET A 1 29.06 -20.48 6.15
C MET A 1 27.66 -21.06 6.18
N SER A 2 26.92 -20.87 7.26
CA SER A 2 25.56 -21.44 7.39
C SER A 2 24.55 -20.50 6.74
N SER A 3 23.86 -20.99 5.71
CA SER A 3 22.73 -20.30 5.08
C SER A 3 21.46 -20.62 5.85
N ILE A 4 20.80 -19.60 6.41
CA ILE A 4 19.46 -19.71 6.96
C ILE A 4 18.48 -19.52 5.80
N SER A 5 18.00 -20.62 5.24
CA SER A 5 16.95 -20.59 4.21
C SER A 5 15.60 -20.45 4.90
N SER A 6 14.85 -19.37 4.62
CA SER A 6 13.48 -19.18 5.14
C SER A 6 12.59 -20.36 4.76
N LEU A 7 11.99 -21.03 5.74
CA LEU A 7 11.10 -22.19 5.54
C LEU A 7 9.74 -21.83 4.90
N THR A 8 9.42 -20.54 4.76
CA THR A 8 8.23 -20.08 4.06
C THR A 8 8.65 -19.26 2.85
N LYS A 9 8.29 -19.72 1.64
CA LYS A 9 8.26 -18.84 0.47
C LYS A 9 7.15 -17.82 0.74
N ALA A 10 7.52 -16.60 1.12
CA ALA A 10 6.58 -15.49 1.11
C ALA A 10 6.18 -15.26 -0.35
N THR A 11 4.96 -15.64 -0.70
CA THR A 11 4.38 -15.40 -2.02
C THR A 11 3.77 -14.01 -2.03
N ASP A 12 4.21 -13.17 -2.96
CA ASP A 12 3.55 -11.90 -3.20
C ASP A 12 2.14 -12.17 -3.72
N THR A 13 1.18 -11.42 -3.21
CA THR A 13 -0.22 -11.46 -3.64
C THR A 13 -0.64 -10.07 -4.06
N GLU A 14 -1.32 -9.98 -5.18
CA GLU A 14 -1.85 -8.74 -5.73
C GLU A 14 -3.36 -8.70 -5.53
N PHE A 15 -3.88 -7.52 -5.16
CA PHE A 15 -5.30 -7.27 -4.97
C PHE A 15 -5.69 -6.04 -5.78
N SER A 16 -6.78 -6.16 -6.52
CA SER A 16 -7.36 -5.02 -7.24
C SER A 16 -8.22 -4.18 -6.29
N VAL A 17 -8.05 -2.86 -6.38
CA VAL A 17 -8.86 -1.89 -5.64
C VAL A 17 -9.32 -0.79 -6.60
N THR A 18 -10.51 -0.29 -6.39
CA THR A 18 -11.10 0.81 -7.17
C THR A 18 -11.48 1.93 -6.21
N PHE A 19 -11.20 3.17 -6.62
CA PHE A 19 -11.55 4.35 -5.86
C PHE A 19 -12.42 5.27 -6.72
N ASP A 20 -13.51 5.76 -6.16
CA ASP A 20 -14.28 6.83 -6.78
C ASP A 20 -13.48 8.14 -6.61
N TRP A 21 -13.02 8.70 -7.73
CA TRP A 21 -12.11 9.85 -7.73
C TRP A 21 -12.54 10.90 -8.75
N ASP A 22 -12.92 12.08 -8.27
CA ASP A 22 -13.20 13.24 -9.12
C ASP A 22 -11.90 14.00 -9.37
N HIS A 23 -11.25 13.73 -10.51
CA HIS A 23 -9.96 14.33 -10.86
C HIS A 23 -10.00 15.86 -10.89
N GLU A 24 -11.10 16.48 -11.31
CA GLU A 24 -11.20 17.95 -11.41
C GLU A 24 -11.26 18.61 -10.03
N LYS A 25 -11.94 17.97 -9.07
CA LYS A 25 -12.08 18.51 -7.70
C LYS A 25 -10.96 18.09 -6.75
N MET A 26 -10.42 16.89 -6.94
CA MET A 26 -9.48 16.28 -5.99
C MET A 26 -8.02 16.31 -6.48
N GLY A 27 -7.81 16.57 -7.77
CA GLY A 27 -6.48 16.61 -8.37
C GLY A 27 -5.77 15.25 -8.35
N VAL A 28 -4.45 15.29 -8.22
CA VAL A 28 -3.58 14.12 -8.30
C VAL A 28 -3.34 13.52 -6.90
N PRO A 29 -3.66 12.23 -6.66
CA PRO A 29 -3.39 11.58 -5.39
C PRO A 29 -1.91 11.64 -4.99
N GLY A 30 -1.60 12.30 -3.87
CA GLY A 30 -0.23 12.39 -3.33
C GLY A 30 0.05 11.44 -2.15
N ALA A 31 -1.01 10.93 -1.51
CA ALA A 31 -0.90 10.02 -0.38
C ALA A 31 -2.18 9.18 -0.25
N PHE A 32 -2.07 8.04 0.45
CA PHE A 32 -3.23 7.27 0.90
C PHE A 32 -3.06 6.80 2.34
N ILE A 33 -4.19 6.52 2.99
CA ILE A 33 -4.25 5.96 4.33
C ILE A 33 -4.63 4.48 4.22
N ILE A 34 -4.00 3.62 5.04
CA ILE A 34 -4.35 2.22 5.16
C ILE A 34 -4.63 1.83 6.60
N ARG A 35 -5.70 1.05 6.77
CA ARG A 35 -6.11 0.48 8.05
C ARG A 35 -6.28 -1.02 7.90
N ASN A 36 -5.53 -1.79 8.67
CA ASN A 36 -5.64 -3.24 8.70
C ASN A 36 -6.65 -3.67 9.77
N ASN A 37 -7.88 -4.00 9.37
CA ASN A 37 -8.90 -4.52 10.29
C ASN A 37 -8.82 -6.05 10.48
N HIS A 38 -7.81 -6.72 9.89
CA HIS A 38 -7.55 -8.14 10.10
C HIS A 38 -6.75 -8.38 11.39
N HIS A 39 -6.83 -9.60 11.94
CA HIS A 39 -6.14 -9.96 13.19
C HIS A 39 -4.63 -10.13 13.03
N SER A 40 -4.16 -10.42 11.81
CA SER A 40 -2.73 -10.61 11.48
C SER A 40 -2.17 -9.41 10.69
N GLN A 41 -0.89 -9.10 10.94
CA GLN A 41 -0.13 -8.13 10.14
C GLN A 41 0.19 -8.67 8.76
N PHE A 42 0.35 -7.78 7.78
CA PHE A 42 0.87 -8.12 6.45
C PHE A 42 1.94 -7.11 6.02
N TYR A 43 2.78 -7.51 5.07
CA TYR A 43 3.81 -6.63 4.51
C TYR A 43 3.29 -5.99 3.22
N LEU A 44 3.08 -4.68 3.24
CA LEU A 44 2.65 -3.93 2.06
C LEU A 44 3.89 -3.48 1.27
N LYS A 45 4.05 -4.00 0.06
CA LYS A 45 5.17 -3.65 -0.82
C LYS A 45 4.93 -2.34 -1.55
N LYS A 46 3.84 -2.26 -2.30
CA LYS A 46 3.48 -1.08 -3.10
C LYS A 46 1.98 -1.03 -3.35
N VAL A 47 1.50 0.16 -3.70
CA VAL A 47 0.20 0.38 -4.32
C VAL A 47 0.45 1.14 -5.62
N THR A 48 -0.18 0.72 -6.71
CA THR A 48 -0.13 1.42 -7.98
C THR A 48 -1.55 1.80 -8.38
N LEU A 49 -1.78 3.09 -8.60
CA LEU A 49 -3.02 3.61 -9.19
C LEU A 49 -2.80 3.82 -10.68
N TYR A 50 -3.68 3.27 -11.50
CA TYR A 50 -3.67 3.40 -12.95
C TYR A 50 -4.68 4.47 -13.40
N ASP A 51 -4.62 4.82 -14.68
CA ASP A 51 -5.60 5.69 -15.35
C ASP A 51 -5.81 7.06 -14.71
N ILE A 52 -4.75 7.66 -14.15
CA ILE A 52 -4.78 9.02 -13.63
C ILE A 52 -4.70 9.99 -14.83
N PRO A 53 -5.72 10.82 -15.08
CA PRO A 53 -5.71 11.77 -16.20
C PRO A 53 -4.47 12.68 -16.17
N GLY A 54 -3.74 12.78 -17.28
CA GLY A 54 -2.54 13.62 -17.39
C GLY A 54 -1.28 13.11 -16.65
N HIS A 55 -1.37 12.04 -15.86
CA HIS A 55 -0.25 11.52 -15.05
C HIS A 55 0.06 10.04 -15.29
N GLY A 56 -0.82 9.30 -15.99
CA GLY A 56 -0.62 7.88 -16.26
C GLY A 56 -0.84 7.04 -15.02
N SER A 57 0.24 6.55 -14.39
CA SER A 57 0.15 5.75 -13.17
C SER A 57 0.97 6.35 -12.03
N ILE A 58 0.47 6.20 -10.81
CA ILE A 58 1.16 6.65 -9.58
C ILE A 58 1.51 5.42 -8.76
N THR A 59 2.79 5.28 -8.41
CA THR A 59 3.27 4.19 -7.57
C THR A 59 3.69 4.72 -6.19
N PHE A 60 3.10 4.13 -5.16
CA PHE A 60 3.43 4.33 -3.76
C PHE A 60 4.33 3.18 -3.30
N VAL A 61 5.63 3.41 -3.19
CA VAL A 61 6.57 2.41 -2.66
C VAL A 61 6.45 2.41 -1.14
N CYS A 62 5.85 1.35 -0.59
CA CYS A 62 5.46 1.29 0.81
C CYS A 62 6.51 0.57 1.67
N ASN A 63 6.91 -0.63 1.23
CA ASN A 63 7.89 -1.50 1.89
C ASN A 63 7.78 -1.51 3.42
N SER A 64 6.60 -1.82 3.95
CA SER A 64 6.38 -1.77 5.39
C SER A 64 5.29 -2.70 5.92
N TRP A 65 5.46 -3.13 7.17
CA TRP A 65 4.48 -3.93 7.90
C TRP A 65 3.27 -3.09 8.31
N VAL A 66 2.07 -3.56 7.96
CA VAL A 66 0.80 -2.97 8.37
C VAL A 66 0.19 -3.85 9.46
N TYR A 67 0.44 -3.47 10.72
CA TYR A 67 -0.13 -4.13 11.88
C TYR A 67 -1.64 -3.93 12.00
N PRO A 68 -2.36 -4.83 12.70
CA PRO A 68 -3.77 -4.67 13.02
C PRO A 68 -4.06 -3.30 13.64
N ALA A 69 -5.21 -2.71 13.29
CA ALA A 69 -5.57 -1.33 13.63
C ALA A 69 -5.53 -1.04 15.14
N HIS A 70 -5.84 -2.03 15.99
CA HIS A 70 -5.79 -1.89 17.45
C HIS A 70 -4.37 -1.69 18.00
N ARG A 71 -3.33 -1.91 17.20
CA ARG A 71 -1.92 -1.64 17.57
C ARG A 71 -1.47 -0.22 17.26
N TYR A 72 -2.33 0.60 16.65
CA TYR A 72 -2.03 1.98 16.31
C TYR A 72 -3.02 2.96 16.94
N THR A 73 -2.52 4.14 17.32
CA THR A 73 -3.36 5.27 17.74
C THR A 73 -3.83 6.12 16.56
N LYS A 74 -3.13 6.05 15.42
CA LYS A 74 -3.44 6.75 14.18
C LYS A 74 -3.26 5.81 12.99
N ASP A 75 -4.05 5.99 11.94
CA ASP A 75 -3.90 5.20 10.74
C ASP A 75 -2.56 5.50 10.03
N ARG A 76 -2.08 4.52 9.27
CA ARG A 76 -0.80 4.62 8.57
C ARG A 76 -1.00 5.31 7.23
N VAL A 77 -0.09 6.24 6.91
CA VAL A 77 -0.08 6.99 5.66
C VAL A 77 1.14 6.62 4.82
N PHE A 78 0.97 6.55 3.51
CA PHE A 78 2.05 6.40 2.52
C PHE A 78 1.95 7.49 1.46
N PHE A 79 3.10 8.02 1.03
CA PHE A 79 3.20 9.10 0.05
C PHE A 79 3.69 8.58 -1.30
N SER A 80 3.28 9.25 -2.38
CA SER A 80 3.77 8.95 -3.72
C SER A 80 5.26 9.29 -3.82
N ASN A 81 6.04 8.46 -4.51
CA ASN A 81 7.44 8.76 -4.80
C ASN A 81 7.49 9.71 -6.02
N LYS A 82 7.50 11.03 -5.77
CA LYS A 82 7.70 12.05 -6.80
C LYS A 82 9.16 12.50 -6.84
#